data_AF-M2XAP6-F1
#
_entry.id   AF-M2XAP6-F1
#
_cell.length_a   1.000
_cell.length_b   1.000
_cell.length_c   1.000
_cell.angle_alpha   90.00
_cell.angle_beta   90.00
_cell.angle_gamma   90.00
#
_symmetry.space_group_name_H-M   'P 1'
#
loop_
_entity.id
_entity.type
_entity.pdbx_description
1 polymer ?
#
loop_
_entity_poly.entity_id
_entity_poly.type
_entity_poly.pdbx_seq_one_letter_code
_entity_poly.pdbx_strand_id
1 'polypeptide(L)'
;MFDHMAHYYDEMNRLISLGLDMSWRRSAVRHLTLLPPHSKILDVAMGTGDLSLALLQQRPDYHIVGIDPSVEMLRRAEKKLSRYASSVTFQQGVAEELPFSDDTFAAVMVAFGVRNFEDRKKGIAEMSRVMSRDAKLVILELGYPDSDPHGWRRWLNRIAESFIRYGVPYLGMILTGSRDEYHYLQQSMYSFPNATTFQHFLQTECVILDWIPLILHDDSLCCEMDKPTFREHEYIENHSRHTSFESPKQRHGNFISKVLDLRKSQQRDREKEQDDNLSDNRHSEYKRHPNAHSSVGGITCHDENIIKAQRSVVFELIKQVGKNVIMGRDLLYVTFPIQCCAPESALQRFAYAASYAPSFLGKAARQTHDPLERFKWVLAFYIAGMHCTCVFMKPLNPILGETYQAQLDSETMIYVEQSSHHPPVTQVLVTGPGYRFYSWVTYSAHFRYNHIKLVHTGFRAVYFDDGTKIIWDNPYDIFNGVFWGSYHQETLGQLHFQDDKNGLYLELQLGNVTNHPSDYFQGTIFSFESTHQKKKKKDSLPVAKVKGSWLGFLEVDGECYWSLAHDEKAYPTSVDKRYLLASDSTFREDLLYLEKGDLETSQQKKIELEEQQRNERKWRTKKTRTFSFLHPFQKNG
;
A
#
# COMPACT_ATOMS: atom_id res chain seq x y z
N MET A 1 6.16 -37.83 4.47
CA MET A 1 4.77 -37.34 4.37
C MET A 1 4.35 -37.16 2.91
N PHE A 2 4.94 -36.25 2.13
CA PHE A 2 4.52 -36.02 0.73
C PHE A 2 4.74 -37.21 -0.22
N ASP A 3 5.72 -38.08 0.01
CA ASP A 3 5.88 -39.33 -0.78
C ASP A 3 4.63 -40.23 -0.73
N HIS A 4 3.95 -40.29 0.43
CA HIS A 4 2.70 -41.06 0.56
C HIS A 4 1.53 -40.39 -0.17
N MET A 5 1.51 -39.05 -0.18
CA MET A 5 0.44 -38.26 -0.81
C MET A 5 0.53 -38.15 -2.32
N ALA A 6 1.72 -38.35 -2.89
CA ALA A 6 1.99 -38.11 -4.30
C ALA A 6 0.99 -38.79 -5.23
N HIS A 7 0.45 -39.96 -4.85
CA HIS A 7 -0.47 -40.75 -5.66
C HIS A 7 -1.83 -40.09 -5.96
N TYR A 8 -2.36 -39.33 -5.01
CA TYR A 8 -3.68 -38.70 -5.05
C TYR A 8 -3.61 -37.17 -4.98
N TYR A 9 -2.40 -36.60 -4.88
CA TYR A 9 -2.18 -35.17 -4.66
C TYR A 9 -2.93 -34.27 -5.66
N ASP A 10 -2.83 -34.57 -6.95
CA ASP A 10 -3.45 -33.74 -8.01
C ASP A 10 -4.97 -33.82 -7.95
N GLU A 11 -5.51 -35.04 -7.89
CA GLU A 11 -6.95 -35.31 -7.80
C GLU A 11 -7.54 -34.63 -6.57
N MET A 12 -6.80 -34.63 -5.46
CA MET A 12 -7.22 -34.00 -4.24
C MET A 12 -7.20 -32.47 -4.31
N ASN A 13 -6.16 -31.88 -4.90
CA ASN A 13 -6.16 -30.45 -5.17
C ASN A 13 -7.31 -30.05 -6.09
N ARG A 14 -7.55 -30.80 -7.18
CA ARG A 14 -8.69 -30.57 -8.08
C ARG A 14 -10.02 -30.64 -7.36
N LEU A 15 -10.20 -31.65 -6.50
CA LEU A 15 -11.47 -31.85 -5.81
C LEU A 15 -11.71 -30.77 -4.75
N ILE A 16 -10.70 -30.47 -3.92
CA ILE A 16 -10.81 -29.50 -2.82
C ILE A 16 -11.01 -28.10 -3.37
N SER A 17 -10.33 -27.73 -4.47
CA SER A 17 -10.49 -26.41 -5.08
C SER A 17 -11.61 -26.33 -6.12
N LEU A 18 -12.39 -27.41 -6.33
CA LEU A 18 -13.37 -27.52 -7.42
C LEU A 18 -12.77 -27.20 -8.81
N GLY A 19 -11.50 -27.54 -9.02
CA GLY A 19 -10.73 -27.33 -10.25
C GLY A 19 -10.15 -25.92 -10.44
N LEU A 20 -10.37 -24.99 -9.51
CA LEU A 20 -9.90 -23.59 -9.60
C LEU A 20 -8.38 -23.44 -9.49
N ASP A 21 -7.70 -24.33 -8.78
CA ASP A 21 -6.24 -24.39 -8.65
C ASP A 21 -5.47 -24.38 -9.98
N MET A 22 -6.00 -24.96 -11.07
CA MET A 22 -5.37 -24.86 -12.41
C MET A 22 -5.51 -23.45 -13.01
N SER A 23 -6.58 -22.74 -12.69
CA SER A 23 -6.75 -21.34 -13.08
C SER A 23 -5.76 -20.47 -12.32
N TRP A 24 -5.59 -20.73 -11.02
CA TRP A 24 -4.63 -20.05 -10.16
C TRP A 24 -3.20 -20.20 -10.65
N ARG A 25 -2.76 -21.43 -10.91
CA ARG A 25 -1.43 -21.72 -11.47
C ARG A 25 -1.19 -21.05 -12.83
N ARG A 26 -2.18 -21.07 -13.73
CA ARG A 26 -2.08 -20.39 -15.04
C ARG A 26 -1.96 -18.88 -14.92
N SER A 27 -2.71 -18.29 -13.99
CA SER A 27 -2.61 -16.85 -13.73
C SER A 27 -1.27 -16.50 -13.10
N ALA A 28 -0.78 -17.33 -12.18
CA ALA A 28 0.49 -17.14 -11.49
C ALA A 28 1.66 -17.03 -12.46
N VAL A 29 1.77 -18.01 -13.36
CA VAL A 29 2.89 -18.08 -14.31
C VAL A 29 2.74 -17.13 -15.50
N ARG A 30 1.57 -16.47 -15.67
CA ARG A 30 1.32 -15.54 -16.80
C ARG A 30 2.38 -14.44 -16.85
N HIS A 31 2.84 -13.98 -15.70
CA HIS A 31 3.82 -12.91 -15.57
C HIS A 31 5.25 -13.31 -16.00
N LEU A 32 5.52 -14.61 -16.00
CA LEU A 32 6.77 -15.20 -16.49
C LEU A 32 6.77 -15.39 -18.02
N THR A 33 5.60 -15.32 -18.67
CA THR A 33 5.49 -15.52 -20.13
C THR A 33 6.15 -14.42 -20.96
N LEU A 34 6.54 -13.31 -20.34
CA LEU A 34 7.21 -12.18 -21.00
C LEU A 34 8.74 -12.23 -20.90
N LEU A 35 9.32 -13.22 -20.22
CA LEU A 35 10.76 -13.38 -20.14
C LEU A 35 11.35 -13.74 -21.53
N PRO A 36 12.66 -13.46 -21.74
CA PRO A 36 13.35 -13.81 -22.98
C PRO A 36 13.18 -15.30 -23.33
N PRO A 37 13.13 -15.66 -24.63
CA PRO A 37 13.16 -17.06 -25.04
C PRO A 37 14.30 -17.84 -24.41
N HIS A 38 14.07 -19.11 -24.11
CA HIS A 38 15.06 -19.99 -23.47
C HIS A 38 15.49 -19.56 -22.05
N SER A 39 14.69 -18.75 -21.37
CA SER A 39 14.93 -18.39 -19.97
C SER A 39 14.98 -19.63 -19.07
N LYS A 40 15.92 -19.61 -18.12
CA LYS A 40 16.08 -20.64 -17.10
C LYS A 40 15.25 -20.28 -15.87
N ILE A 41 14.33 -21.15 -15.49
CA ILE A 41 13.36 -20.95 -14.41
C ILE A 41 13.57 -22.02 -13.34
N LEU A 42 13.53 -21.65 -12.07
CA LEU A 42 13.55 -22.60 -10.95
C LEU A 42 12.14 -22.80 -10.40
N ASP A 43 11.64 -24.03 -10.33
CA ASP A 43 10.40 -24.40 -9.63
C ASP A 43 10.77 -25.04 -8.28
N VAL A 44 10.63 -24.28 -7.20
CA VAL A 44 10.95 -24.71 -5.82
C VAL A 44 9.73 -25.35 -5.20
N ALA A 45 9.92 -26.51 -4.57
CA ALA A 45 8.83 -27.38 -4.13
C ALA A 45 7.89 -27.71 -5.30
N MET A 46 8.49 -28.21 -6.39
CA MET A 46 7.82 -28.49 -7.66
C MET A 46 6.61 -29.44 -7.52
N GLY A 47 6.63 -30.33 -6.52
CA GLY A 47 5.62 -31.35 -6.32
C GLY A 47 5.48 -32.24 -7.56
N THR A 48 4.24 -32.50 -7.97
CA THR A 48 3.91 -33.27 -9.18
C THR A 48 4.03 -32.47 -10.48
N GLY A 49 4.53 -31.23 -10.46
CA GLY A 49 4.85 -30.44 -11.64
C GLY A 49 3.70 -29.65 -12.28
N ASP A 50 2.56 -29.43 -11.61
CA ASP A 50 1.42 -28.70 -12.19
C ASP A 50 1.72 -27.22 -12.50
N LEU A 51 2.57 -26.56 -11.70
CA LEU A 51 2.98 -25.17 -11.94
C LEU A 51 3.86 -25.08 -13.18
N SER A 52 4.90 -25.92 -13.23
CA SER A 52 5.75 -26.11 -14.41
C SER A 52 4.97 -26.45 -15.68
N LEU A 53 3.99 -27.35 -15.60
CA LEU A 53 3.12 -27.68 -16.72
C LEU A 53 2.35 -26.44 -17.23
N ALA A 54 1.80 -25.63 -16.32
CA ALA A 54 1.06 -24.43 -16.67
C ALA A 54 1.93 -23.37 -17.39
N LEU A 55 3.23 -23.30 -17.04
CA LEU A 55 4.19 -22.42 -17.71
C LEU A 55 4.60 -22.97 -19.08
N LEU A 56 4.98 -24.25 -19.16
CA LEU A 56 5.44 -24.88 -20.40
C LEU A 56 4.36 -24.99 -21.49
N GLN A 57 3.09 -25.08 -21.10
CA GLN A 57 1.97 -24.98 -22.03
C GLN A 57 1.90 -23.62 -22.75
N GLN A 58 2.43 -22.55 -22.13
CA GLN A 58 2.45 -21.19 -22.68
C GLN A 58 3.81 -20.85 -23.30
N ARG A 59 4.90 -21.37 -22.73
CA ARG A 59 6.30 -21.14 -23.15
C ARG A 59 7.07 -22.46 -23.19
N PRO A 60 6.86 -23.30 -24.23
CA PRO A 60 7.56 -24.58 -24.36
C PRO A 60 9.08 -24.42 -24.60
N ASP A 61 9.51 -23.20 -24.95
CA ASP A 61 10.89 -22.83 -25.22
C ASP A 61 11.73 -22.53 -23.97
N TYR A 62 11.12 -22.45 -22.79
CA TYR A 62 11.82 -22.24 -21.51
C TYR A 62 12.48 -23.52 -20.99
N HIS A 63 13.45 -23.37 -20.11
CA HIS A 63 14.06 -24.48 -19.39
C HIS A 63 13.74 -24.37 -17.89
N ILE A 64 13.03 -25.35 -17.36
CA ILE A 64 12.67 -25.41 -15.94
C ILE A 64 13.59 -26.38 -15.21
N VAL A 65 14.17 -25.93 -14.11
CA VAL A 65 14.80 -26.81 -13.12
C VAL A 65 13.81 -26.94 -11.97
N GLY A 66 13.32 -28.15 -11.71
CA GLY A 66 12.40 -28.43 -10.61
C GLY A 66 13.14 -29.05 -9.43
N ILE A 67 12.93 -28.50 -8.23
CA ILE A 67 13.50 -29.03 -7.00
C ILE A 67 12.40 -29.38 -5.99
N ASP A 68 12.48 -30.57 -5.41
CA ASP A 68 11.54 -31.03 -4.37
C ASP A 68 12.22 -32.04 -3.43
N PRO A 69 11.91 -32.06 -2.12
CA PRO A 69 12.45 -33.06 -1.21
C PRO A 69 11.87 -34.47 -1.45
N SER A 70 10.65 -34.58 -2.00
CA SER A 70 9.95 -35.85 -2.23
C SER A 70 10.33 -36.47 -3.57
N VAL A 71 10.91 -37.67 -3.50
CA VAL A 71 11.30 -38.44 -4.70
C VAL A 71 10.06 -38.88 -5.48
N GLU A 72 8.99 -39.27 -4.81
CA GLU A 72 7.79 -39.75 -5.50
C GLU A 72 7.05 -38.59 -6.20
N MET A 73 7.07 -37.38 -5.63
CA MET A 73 6.55 -36.19 -6.30
C MET A 73 7.31 -35.90 -7.60
N LEU A 74 8.65 -35.91 -7.56
CA LEU A 74 9.48 -35.72 -8.75
C LEU A 74 9.26 -36.81 -9.80
N ARG A 75 9.15 -38.08 -9.39
CA ARG A 75 8.84 -39.20 -10.30
C ARG A 75 7.53 -38.99 -11.04
N ARG A 76 6.51 -38.47 -10.35
CA ARG A 76 5.23 -38.13 -10.97
C ARG A 76 5.31 -36.91 -11.88
N ALA A 77 6.06 -35.90 -11.48
CA ALA A 77 6.33 -34.73 -12.31
C ALA A 77 7.03 -35.12 -13.62
N GLU A 78 8.03 -36.01 -13.56
CA GLU A 78 8.74 -36.54 -14.73
C GLU A 78 7.78 -37.25 -15.69
N LYS A 79 6.92 -38.13 -15.18
CA LYS A 79 5.91 -38.81 -16.02
C LYS A 79 4.95 -37.80 -16.66
N LYS A 80 4.46 -36.83 -15.88
CA LYS A 80 3.49 -35.81 -16.33
C LYS A 80 4.09 -34.87 -17.38
N LEU A 81 5.36 -34.50 -17.21
CA LEU A 81 6.09 -33.56 -18.06
C LEU A 81 6.90 -34.25 -19.16
N SER A 82 6.69 -35.55 -19.39
CA SER A 82 7.38 -36.35 -20.41
C SER A 82 7.35 -35.72 -21.82
N ARG A 83 6.26 -35.03 -22.19
CA ARG A 83 6.17 -34.28 -23.45
C ARG A 83 7.17 -33.10 -23.56
N TYR A 84 7.64 -32.60 -22.42
CA TYR A 84 8.59 -31.50 -22.29
C TYR A 84 9.93 -31.97 -21.69
N ALA A 85 10.29 -33.25 -21.83
CA ALA A 85 11.49 -33.81 -21.20
C ALA A 85 12.80 -33.08 -21.56
N SER A 86 12.88 -32.45 -22.74
CA SER A 86 14.02 -31.60 -23.14
C SER A 86 14.09 -30.24 -22.44
N SER A 87 12.98 -29.82 -21.82
CA SER A 87 12.76 -28.49 -21.25
C SER A 87 12.67 -28.53 -19.72
N VAL A 88 12.84 -29.70 -19.08
CA VAL A 88 12.71 -29.85 -17.63
C VAL A 88 13.84 -30.73 -17.08
N THR A 89 14.47 -30.27 -16.01
CA THR A 89 15.44 -31.03 -15.21
C THR A 89 14.91 -31.18 -13.79
N PHE A 90 15.04 -32.38 -13.20
CA PHE A 90 14.56 -32.66 -11.85
C PHE A 90 15.74 -32.84 -10.88
N GLN A 91 15.64 -32.23 -9.70
CA GLN A 91 16.66 -32.29 -8.65
C GLN A 91 15.98 -32.57 -7.31
N GLN A 92 16.52 -33.51 -6.53
CA GLN A 92 16.08 -33.65 -5.14
C GLN A 92 16.80 -32.61 -4.27
N GLY A 93 16.05 -31.92 -3.40
CA GLY A 93 16.62 -30.99 -2.42
C GLY A 93 15.57 -30.15 -1.70
N VAL A 94 16.03 -29.31 -0.77
CA VAL A 94 15.18 -28.44 0.06
C VAL A 94 15.37 -26.97 -0.33
N ALA A 95 14.38 -26.13 -0.02
CA ALA A 95 14.41 -24.71 -0.40
C ALA A 95 15.48 -23.92 0.39
N GLU A 96 15.83 -24.39 1.57
CA GLU A 96 16.76 -23.78 2.52
C GLU A 96 18.23 -24.03 2.21
N GLU A 97 18.53 -24.83 1.18
CA GLU A 97 19.89 -25.14 0.73
C GLU A 97 19.86 -25.50 -0.76
N LEU A 98 19.75 -24.48 -1.61
CA LEU A 98 19.61 -24.66 -3.05
C LEU A 98 20.98 -24.96 -3.68
N PRO A 99 21.17 -26.11 -4.38
CA PRO A 99 22.46 -26.53 -4.93
C PRO A 99 22.79 -25.82 -6.27
N PHE A 100 22.48 -24.53 -6.34
CA PHE A 100 22.70 -23.69 -7.52
C PHE A 100 23.57 -22.50 -7.16
N SER A 101 24.35 -22.05 -8.14
CA SER A 101 25.14 -20.83 -7.99
C SER A 101 24.24 -19.60 -7.89
N ASP A 102 24.76 -18.54 -7.30
CA ASP A 102 24.13 -17.23 -7.28
C ASP A 102 23.82 -16.76 -8.71
N ASP A 103 22.80 -15.92 -8.89
CA ASP A 103 22.48 -15.27 -10.17
C ASP A 103 22.22 -16.22 -11.36
N THR A 104 21.70 -17.42 -11.10
CA THR A 104 21.52 -18.46 -12.12
C THR A 104 20.19 -18.37 -12.89
N PHE A 105 19.10 -17.98 -12.22
CA PHE A 105 17.74 -18.12 -12.75
C PHE A 105 17.10 -16.79 -13.09
N ALA A 106 16.49 -16.69 -14.28
CA ALA A 106 15.73 -15.54 -14.74
C ALA A 106 14.37 -15.42 -14.04
N ALA A 107 13.90 -16.50 -13.41
CA ALA A 107 12.81 -16.47 -12.46
C ALA A 107 12.87 -17.67 -11.52
N VAL A 108 12.29 -17.49 -10.33
CA VAL A 108 12.00 -18.55 -9.38
C VAL A 108 10.50 -18.59 -9.19
N MET A 109 9.92 -19.77 -9.07
CA MET A 109 8.51 -19.95 -8.79
C MET A 109 8.30 -21.05 -7.75
N VAL A 110 7.23 -20.95 -6.99
CA VAL A 110 6.82 -21.93 -5.99
C VAL A 110 5.30 -21.86 -5.86
N ALA A 111 4.64 -23.01 -5.71
CA ALA A 111 3.21 -23.05 -5.52
C ALA A 111 2.78 -24.08 -4.48
N PHE A 112 2.09 -23.61 -3.43
CA PHE A 112 1.66 -24.36 -2.25
C PHE A 112 2.80 -24.99 -1.44
N GLY A 113 4.01 -24.43 -1.60
CA GLY A 113 5.25 -24.94 -1.03
C GLY A 113 5.80 -24.12 0.14
N VAL A 114 5.68 -22.79 0.12
CA VAL A 114 6.36 -21.89 1.08
C VAL A 114 5.88 -22.11 2.51
N ARG A 115 4.63 -22.51 2.68
CA ARG A 115 4.08 -22.89 3.99
C ARG A 115 4.73 -24.13 4.61
N ASN A 116 5.42 -24.94 3.82
CA ASN A 116 6.09 -26.18 4.26
C ASN A 116 7.61 -26.02 4.44
N PHE A 117 8.16 -24.83 4.24
CA PHE A 117 9.57 -24.57 4.54
C PHE A 117 9.78 -24.63 6.05
N GLU A 118 10.80 -25.37 6.48
CA GLU A 118 11.17 -25.50 7.89
C GLU A 118 11.70 -24.17 8.41
N ASP A 119 12.58 -23.52 7.64
CA ASP A 119 12.96 -22.13 7.84
C ASP A 119 12.56 -21.31 6.61
N ARG A 120 11.36 -20.73 6.70
CA ARG A 120 10.80 -19.91 5.63
C ARG A 120 11.69 -18.73 5.23
N LYS A 121 12.36 -18.09 6.20
CA LYS A 121 13.22 -16.93 5.95
C LYS A 121 14.46 -17.38 5.18
N LYS A 122 15.09 -18.48 5.61
CA LYS A 122 16.23 -19.08 4.91
C LYS A 122 15.85 -19.55 3.51
N GLY A 123 14.72 -20.23 3.35
CA GLY A 123 14.24 -20.69 2.04
C GLY A 123 14.04 -19.54 1.04
N ILE A 124 13.40 -18.45 1.48
CA ILE A 124 13.21 -17.27 0.63
C ILE A 124 14.55 -16.56 0.33
N ALA A 125 15.47 -16.52 1.29
CA ALA A 125 16.81 -15.96 1.08
C ALA A 125 17.60 -16.76 0.03
N GLU A 126 17.54 -18.09 0.08
CA GLU A 126 18.17 -18.97 -0.92
C GLU A 126 17.53 -18.79 -2.30
N MET A 127 16.20 -18.70 -2.38
CA MET A 127 15.48 -18.39 -3.62
C MET A 127 15.96 -17.06 -4.19
N SER A 128 16.14 -16.04 -3.35
CA SER A 128 16.65 -14.74 -3.78
C SER A 128 18.13 -14.79 -4.20
N ARG A 129 18.96 -15.63 -3.56
CA ARG A 129 20.39 -15.77 -3.89
C ARG A 129 20.58 -16.30 -5.31
N VAL A 130 19.79 -17.28 -5.72
CA VAL A 130 19.93 -17.94 -7.03
C VAL A 130 19.29 -17.17 -8.18
N MET A 131 18.60 -16.07 -7.90
CA MET A 131 17.94 -15.21 -8.89
C MET A 131 18.92 -14.25 -9.56
N SER A 132 18.94 -14.21 -10.91
CA SER A 132 19.72 -13.22 -11.67
C SER A 132 19.21 -11.80 -11.44
N ARG A 133 20.00 -10.78 -11.82
CA ARG A 133 19.54 -9.38 -11.81
C ARG A 133 18.25 -9.27 -12.63
N ASP A 134 17.25 -8.56 -12.10
CA ASP A 134 15.91 -8.40 -12.69
C ASP A 134 15.10 -9.71 -12.86
N ALA A 135 15.47 -10.79 -12.16
CA ALA A 135 14.73 -12.05 -12.18
C ALA A 135 13.42 -11.93 -11.40
N LYS A 136 12.40 -12.70 -11.80
CA LYS A 136 11.06 -12.69 -11.19
C LYS A 136 10.86 -13.78 -10.14
N LEU A 137 10.40 -13.47 -8.93
CA LEU A 137 9.94 -14.48 -7.95
C LEU A 137 8.41 -14.60 -7.92
N VAL A 138 7.89 -15.79 -8.21
CA VAL A 138 6.47 -16.11 -8.18
C VAL A 138 6.11 -17.06 -7.04
N ILE A 139 5.38 -16.58 -6.03
CA ILE A 139 4.94 -17.41 -4.89
C ILE A 139 3.43 -17.55 -4.93
N LEU A 140 2.92 -18.74 -5.26
CA LEU A 140 1.50 -19.08 -5.19
C LEU A 140 1.19 -19.81 -3.87
N GLU A 141 0.32 -19.29 -3.00
CA GLU A 141 0.06 -19.91 -1.69
C GLU A 141 -1.39 -19.76 -1.23
N LEU A 142 -1.86 -20.67 -0.36
CA LEU A 142 -3.18 -20.58 0.27
C LEU A 142 -3.08 -19.95 1.66
N GLY A 143 -3.74 -18.81 1.84
CA GLY A 143 -3.90 -18.15 3.13
C GLY A 143 -5.34 -18.26 3.63
N TYR A 144 -5.53 -18.08 4.94
CA TYR A 144 -6.87 -17.95 5.50
C TYR A 144 -7.44 -16.56 5.18
N PRO A 145 -8.74 -16.44 4.83
CA PRO A 145 -9.37 -15.15 4.56
C PRO A 145 -9.29 -14.23 5.79
N ASP A 146 -9.06 -12.93 5.56
CA ASP A 146 -9.10 -11.93 6.63
C ASP A 146 -10.49 -11.90 7.30
N SER A 147 -10.51 -11.68 8.61
CA SER A 147 -11.70 -11.77 9.47
C SER A 147 -12.76 -10.68 9.26
N ASP A 148 -12.75 -9.95 8.14
CA ASP A 148 -13.80 -8.97 7.82
C ASP A 148 -14.39 -9.14 6.40
N PRO A 149 -15.48 -9.91 6.30
CA PRO A 149 -16.48 -9.68 5.27
C PRO A 149 -17.84 -9.30 5.90
N HIS A 150 -18.36 -8.14 5.51
CA HIS A 150 -19.76 -7.76 5.72
C HIS A 150 -20.69 -8.46 4.69
N GLY A 151 -21.89 -8.90 5.10
CA GLY A 151 -22.96 -9.39 4.21
C GLY A 151 -22.90 -10.88 3.84
N TRP A 152 -23.43 -11.25 2.66
CA TRP A 152 -23.54 -12.63 2.15
C TRP A 152 -22.19 -13.36 1.98
N ARG A 153 -21.08 -12.62 1.86
CA ARG A 153 -19.71 -13.17 1.85
C ARG A 153 -19.30 -13.74 3.20
N ARG A 154 -19.82 -13.24 4.33
CA ARG A 154 -19.64 -13.90 5.64
C ARG A 154 -20.23 -15.31 5.63
N TRP A 155 -21.34 -15.51 4.93
CA TRP A 155 -21.95 -16.82 4.79
C TRP A 155 -21.13 -17.73 3.88
N LEU A 156 -20.64 -17.23 2.74
CA LEU A 156 -19.73 -18.01 1.89
C LEU A 156 -18.41 -18.34 2.57
N ASN A 157 -17.79 -17.39 3.27
CA ASN A 157 -16.57 -17.65 4.04
C ASN A 157 -16.88 -18.66 5.13
N ARG A 158 -17.97 -18.55 5.89
CA ARG A 158 -18.35 -19.59 6.86
C ARG A 158 -18.61 -20.94 6.21
N ILE A 159 -19.16 -21.00 5.00
CA ILE A 159 -19.36 -22.25 4.25
C ILE A 159 -18.00 -22.81 3.79
N ALA A 160 -17.11 -21.99 3.25
CA ALA A 160 -15.77 -22.36 2.82
C ALA A 160 -14.92 -22.79 4.02
N GLU A 161 -14.92 -22.04 5.12
CA GLU A 161 -14.30 -22.39 6.40
C GLU A 161 -14.88 -23.68 6.97
N SER A 162 -16.20 -23.88 6.92
CA SER A 162 -16.83 -25.13 7.38
C SER A 162 -16.49 -26.31 6.48
N PHE A 163 -16.41 -26.09 5.17
CA PHE A 163 -15.97 -27.08 4.19
C PHE A 163 -14.49 -27.44 4.40
N ILE A 164 -13.63 -26.45 4.58
CA ILE A 164 -12.20 -26.64 4.88
C ILE A 164 -12.06 -27.35 6.23
N ARG A 165 -12.81 -26.96 7.27
CA ARG A 165 -12.70 -27.49 8.63
C ARG A 165 -13.28 -28.89 8.80
N TYR A 166 -14.41 -29.19 8.16
CA TYR A 166 -15.14 -30.44 8.37
C TYR A 166 -15.24 -31.30 7.10
N GLY A 167 -15.35 -30.69 5.92
CA GLY A 167 -15.46 -31.38 4.64
C GLY A 167 -14.13 -31.97 4.14
N VAL A 168 -13.04 -31.19 4.16
CA VAL A 168 -11.73 -31.61 3.66
C VAL A 168 -11.16 -32.83 4.42
N PRO A 169 -11.20 -32.92 5.77
CA PRO A 169 -10.77 -34.14 6.48
C PRO A 169 -11.64 -35.36 6.18
N TYR A 170 -12.95 -35.16 6.00
CA TYR A 170 -13.87 -36.24 5.69
C TYR A 170 -13.67 -36.78 4.26
N LEU A 171 -13.46 -35.90 3.29
CA LEU A 171 -13.09 -36.26 1.92
C LEU A 171 -11.70 -36.92 1.85
N GLY A 172 -10.73 -36.38 2.60
CA GLY A 172 -9.41 -36.98 2.75
C GLY A 172 -9.47 -38.41 3.31
N MET A 173 -10.28 -38.64 4.35
CA MET A 173 -10.51 -39.97 4.93
C MET A 173 -11.13 -40.95 3.92
N ILE A 174 -12.12 -40.52 3.13
CA ILE A 174 -12.79 -41.37 2.13
C ILE A 174 -11.84 -41.75 0.98
N LEU A 175 -10.98 -40.84 0.54
CA LEU A 175 -10.17 -41.02 -0.66
C LEU A 175 -8.77 -41.60 -0.39
N THR A 176 -8.20 -41.32 0.77
CA THR A 176 -6.79 -41.62 1.07
C THR A 176 -6.63 -42.57 2.26
N GLY A 177 -7.70 -42.81 3.03
CA GLY A 177 -7.65 -43.65 4.23
C GLY A 177 -6.84 -43.07 5.39
N SER A 178 -6.24 -41.87 5.25
CA SER A 178 -5.39 -41.23 6.26
C SER A 178 -6.03 -39.94 6.76
N ARG A 179 -6.34 -39.90 8.07
CA ARG A 179 -6.92 -38.73 8.74
C ARG A 179 -5.86 -37.69 9.11
N ASP A 180 -4.64 -38.13 9.38
CA ASP A 180 -3.57 -37.30 9.96
C ASP A 180 -2.92 -36.36 8.94
N GLU A 181 -2.79 -36.77 7.68
CA GLU A 181 -2.22 -35.96 6.58
C GLU A 181 -3.09 -34.74 6.25
N TYR A 182 -4.42 -34.88 6.33
CA TYR A 182 -5.35 -33.78 6.09
C TYR A 182 -5.55 -32.89 7.32
N HIS A 183 -5.31 -33.41 8.53
CA HIS A 183 -5.15 -32.57 9.72
C HIS A 183 -3.91 -31.66 9.60
N TYR A 184 -2.78 -32.18 9.07
CA TYR A 184 -1.61 -31.35 8.77
C TYR A 184 -1.92 -30.26 7.72
N LEU A 185 -2.64 -30.59 6.64
CA LEU A 185 -3.05 -29.61 5.62
C LEU A 185 -3.83 -28.44 6.25
N GLN A 186 -4.78 -28.74 7.14
CA GLN A 186 -5.52 -27.72 7.87
C GLN A 186 -4.63 -26.89 8.78
N GLN A 187 -3.81 -27.52 9.62
CA GLN A 187 -2.94 -26.84 10.57
C GLN A 187 -1.94 -25.91 9.87
N SER A 188 -1.34 -26.39 8.78
CA SER A 188 -0.41 -25.59 7.97
C SER A 188 -1.11 -24.39 7.32
N MET A 189 -2.35 -24.53 6.80
CA MET A 189 -3.14 -23.39 6.31
C MET A 189 -3.49 -22.38 7.41
N TYR A 190 -3.88 -22.85 8.61
CA TYR A 190 -4.19 -21.97 9.75
C TYR A 190 -2.95 -21.23 10.30
N SER A 191 -1.79 -21.89 10.27
CA SER A 191 -0.53 -21.32 10.75
C SER A 191 0.16 -20.41 9.73
N PHE A 192 -0.24 -20.50 8.45
CA PHE A 192 0.32 -19.65 7.42
C PHE A 192 -0.27 -18.23 7.54
N PRO A 193 0.58 -17.20 7.52
CA PRO A 193 0.09 -15.82 7.60
C PRO A 193 -0.87 -15.50 6.46
N ASN A 194 -1.90 -14.69 6.75
CA ASN A 194 -2.75 -14.12 5.71
C ASN A 194 -1.93 -13.25 4.74
N ALA A 195 -2.51 -12.87 3.61
CA ALA A 195 -1.80 -12.14 2.55
C ALA A 195 -1.07 -10.89 3.09
N THR A 196 -1.73 -10.11 3.95
CA THR A 196 -1.20 -8.88 4.57
C THR A 196 -0.01 -9.17 5.50
N THR A 197 -0.14 -10.18 6.35
CA THR A 197 0.93 -10.57 7.30
C THR A 197 2.10 -11.21 6.57
N PHE A 198 1.83 -11.99 5.53
CA PHE A 198 2.85 -12.62 4.72
C PHE A 198 3.61 -11.56 3.90
N GLN A 199 2.91 -10.57 3.36
CA GLN A 199 3.51 -9.40 2.74
C GLN A 199 4.42 -8.67 3.72
N HIS A 200 3.96 -8.39 4.94
CA HIS A 200 4.79 -7.75 5.95
C HIS A 200 6.07 -8.55 6.21
N PHE A 201 5.96 -9.87 6.38
CA PHE A 201 7.11 -10.76 6.54
C PHE A 201 8.09 -10.70 5.36
N LEU A 202 7.62 -10.69 4.11
CA LEU A 202 8.49 -10.54 2.93
C LEU A 202 9.23 -9.20 2.93
N GLN A 203 8.57 -8.12 3.34
CA GLN A 203 9.12 -6.77 3.31
C GLN A 203 10.10 -6.50 4.45
N THR A 204 9.80 -6.96 5.67
CA THR A 204 10.62 -6.65 6.86
C THR A 204 11.72 -7.66 7.11
N GLU A 205 11.43 -8.95 6.92
CA GLU A 205 12.38 -10.02 7.25
C GLU A 205 13.21 -10.45 6.03
N CYS A 206 12.68 -10.31 4.82
CA CYS A 206 13.32 -10.79 3.59
C CYS A 206 13.77 -9.67 2.63
N VAL A 207 13.49 -8.39 2.95
CA VAL A 207 13.91 -7.19 2.19
C VAL A 207 13.43 -7.21 0.73
N ILE A 208 12.18 -7.61 0.52
CA ILE A 208 11.54 -7.65 -0.80
C ILE A 208 10.76 -6.36 -1.02
N LEU A 209 11.17 -5.56 -2.01
CA LEU A 209 10.68 -4.18 -2.20
C LEU A 209 9.51 -4.07 -3.19
N ASP A 210 9.42 -4.95 -4.19
CA ASP A 210 8.38 -4.94 -5.22
C ASP A 210 7.58 -6.24 -5.23
N TRP A 211 6.25 -6.10 -5.16
CA TRP A 211 5.33 -7.22 -5.08
C TRP A 211 3.96 -6.89 -5.71
N ILE A 212 3.36 -7.87 -6.40
CA ILE A 212 2.00 -7.78 -6.93
C ILE A 212 1.14 -8.89 -6.30
N PRO A 213 0.11 -8.57 -5.48
CA PRO A 213 -0.90 -9.54 -5.09
C PRO A 213 -1.75 -9.91 -6.29
N LEU A 214 -1.66 -11.15 -6.76
CA LEU A 214 -2.67 -11.69 -7.66
C LEU A 214 -3.77 -12.36 -6.84
N ILE A 215 -4.71 -11.56 -6.32
CA ILE A 215 -5.90 -12.08 -5.66
C ILE A 215 -6.86 -12.59 -6.74
N LEU A 216 -6.85 -13.90 -6.97
CA LEU A 216 -7.77 -14.55 -7.91
C LEU A 216 -9.06 -14.92 -7.19
N HIS A 217 -9.95 -13.93 -7.04
CA HIS A 217 -11.25 -14.07 -6.37
C HIS A 217 -11.17 -14.83 -5.03
N ASP A 218 -10.88 -14.10 -3.95
CA ASP A 218 -10.86 -14.56 -2.55
C ASP A 218 -10.22 -15.95 -2.33
N ASP A 219 -8.90 -15.99 -2.06
CA ASP A 219 -8.20 -17.07 -1.32
C ASP A 219 -7.11 -17.88 -2.05
N SER A 220 -6.44 -17.31 -3.07
CA SER A 220 -5.08 -17.76 -3.44
C SER A 220 -4.15 -16.58 -3.73
N LEU A 221 -2.97 -16.59 -3.11
CA LEU A 221 -1.87 -15.63 -3.23
C LEU A 221 -1.09 -15.98 -4.49
N CYS A 222 -0.72 -15.05 -5.36
CA CYS A 222 0.40 -15.24 -6.28
C CYS A 222 1.26 -13.98 -6.34
N CYS A 223 2.58 -14.11 -6.20
CA CYS A 223 3.57 -13.02 -6.18
C CYS A 223 4.34 -12.89 -7.52
N GLU A 224 5.02 -11.76 -7.74
CA GLU A 224 6.02 -11.50 -8.81
C GLU A 224 7.04 -10.51 -8.19
N MET A 225 8.36 -10.67 -8.38
CA MET A 225 9.36 -9.82 -7.68
C MET A 225 10.70 -9.71 -8.43
N ASP A 226 11.33 -8.54 -8.52
CA ASP A 226 12.69 -8.36 -9.08
C ASP A 226 13.83 -8.56 -8.04
N LYS A 227 15.07 -8.88 -8.46
CA LYS A 227 16.22 -9.17 -7.57
C LYS A 227 16.59 -7.99 -6.64
N PRO A 228 16.86 -8.22 -5.34
CA PRO A 228 17.45 -7.22 -4.45
C PRO A 228 18.94 -6.98 -4.74
N THR A 229 19.34 -5.72 -4.88
CA THR A 229 20.76 -5.31 -5.04
C THR A 229 21.33 -4.70 -3.76
N PHE A 230 22.41 -5.29 -3.25
CA PHE A 230 23.40 -4.66 -2.36
C PHE A 230 24.68 -4.39 -3.18
N ARG A 231 25.20 -3.15 -3.23
CA ARG A 231 26.65 -2.77 -3.19
C ARG A 231 27.00 -1.33 -3.60
N GLU A 232 28.20 -0.96 -3.15
CA GLU A 232 28.91 0.32 -2.95
C GLU A 232 29.13 1.27 -4.14
N HIS A 233 29.36 2.54 -3.76
CA HIS A 233 29.44 3.78 -4.55
C HIS A 233 30.68 3.97 -5.42
N GLU A 234 30.48 4.61 -6.59
CA GLU A 234 31.45 5.53 -7.19
C GLU A 234 30.73 6.59 -8.05
N TYR A 235 31.08 7.87 -7.82
CA TYR A 235 30.45 9.09 -8.34
C TYR A 235 31.06 9.53 -9.69
N ILE A 236 30.24 9.99 -10.66
CA ILE A 236 30.68 10.89 -11.74
C ILE A 236 29.58 11.92 -12.08
N GLU A 237 29.91 13.21 -11.94
CA GLU A 237 29.14 14.39 -12.37
C GLU A 237 29.18 14.59 -13.90
N ASN A 238 28.11 15.12 -14.52
CA ASN A 238 28.13 16.44 -15.16
C ASN A 238 26.92 16.81 -16.06
N HIS A 239 26.42 18.02 -15.79
CA HIS A 239 26.08 19.13 -16.69
C HIS A 239 24.80 19.15 -17.56
N SER A 240 24.08 20.24 -17.32
CA SER A 240 22.87 20.79 -17.90
C SER A 240 23.07 21.48 -19.25
N ARG A 241 21.97 21.71 -19.99
CA ARG A 241 21.76 22.92 -20.82
C ARG A 241 20.28 23.13 -21.18
N HIS A 242 19.85 24.37 -21.01
CA HIS A 242 18.51 24.95 -21.19
C HIS A 242 18.09 25.15 -22.65
N THR A 243 16.77 25.33 -22.87
CA THR A 243 16.23 26.39 -23.74
C THR A 243 14.78 26.76 -23.36
N SER A 244 14.51 28.07 -23.30
CA SER A 244 13.27 28.77 -22.96
C SER A 244 12.32 28.97 -24.14
N PHE A 245 11.00 29.02 -23.93
CA PHE A 245 10.03 29.59 -24.89
C PHE A 245 8.89 30.37 -24.23
N GLU A 246 8.51 31.47 -24.89
CA GLU A 246 7.58 32.53 -24.48
C GLU A 246 6.09 32.22 -24.78
N SER A 247 5.21 32.88 -24.02
CA SER A 247 3.74 32.78 -24.05
C SER A 247 3.06 33.73 -25.07
N PRO A 248 1.82 33.41 -25.51
CA PRO A 248 0.85 34.43 -25.91
C PRO A 248 -0.45 34.44 -25.09
N LYS A 249 -1.13 35.59 -25.21
CA LYS A 249 -2.15 36.19 -24.34
C LYS A 249 -3.61 35.76 -24.64
N GLN A 250 -4.41 35.70 -23.57
CA GLN A 250 -5.83 36.06 -23.34
C GLN A 250 -6.92 35.75 -24.40
N ARG A 251 -8.05 35.13 -23.97
CA ARG A 251 -9.30 35.84 -23.53
C ARG A 251 -10.48 34.91 -23.17
N HIS A 252 -11.19 35.31 -22.10
CA HIS A 252 -12.61 35.12 -21.72
C HIS A 252 -13.14 33.79 -21.20
N GLY A 253 -13.86 33.86 -20.05
CA GLY A 253 -14.77 32.80 -19.63
C GLY A 253 -15.33 32.78 -18.20
N ASN A 254 -15.64 33.92 -17.58
CA ASN A 254 -16.71 34.21 -16.58
C ASN A 254 -17.25 33.19 -15.52
N PHE A 255 -16.60 32.06 -15.25
CA PHE A 255 -17.03 31.08 -14.23
C PHE A 255 -16.17 31.10 -12.95
N ILE A 256 -14.94 31.61 -13.07
CA ILE A 256 -13.87 31.48 -12.06
C ILE A 256 -13.93 32.56 -10.96
N SER A 257 -14.61 33.69 -11.17
CA SER A 257 -14.66 34.74 -10.14
C SER A 257 -15.30 34.25 -8.83
N LYS A 258 -16.22 33.29 -8.90
CA LYS A 258 -16.89 32.72 -7.71
C LYS A 258 -16.04 31.72 -6.92
N VAL A 259 -15.07 31.05 -7.57
CA VAL A 259 -14.14 30.11 -6.90
C VAL A 259 -13.00 30.87 -6.23
N LEU A 260 -12.60 32.02 -6.80
CA LEU A 260 -11.57 32.89 -6.22
C LEU A 260 -12.09 33.74 -5.04
N ASP A 261 -13.38 34.05 -4.99
CA ASP A 261 -13.99 34.81 -3.88
C ASP A 261 -13.99 34.06 -2.54
N LEU A 262 -14.00 32.72 -2.57
CA LEU A 262 -13.85 31.86 -1.37
C LEU A 262 -12.45 31.96 -0.73
N ARG A 263 -11.40 32.24 -1.52
CA ARG A 263 -10.04 32.47 -0.99
C ARG A 263 -9.90 33.84 -0.32
N LYS A 264 -10.71 34.84 -0.73
CA LYS A 264 -10.66 36.20 -0.18
C LYS A 264 -11.63 36.43 0.99
N SER A 265 -12.70 35.65 1.12
CA SER A 265 -13.55 35.69 2.33
C SER A 265 -12.80 35.14 3.54
N GLN A 266 -12.07 34.02 3.39
CA GLN A 266 -11.25 33.42 4.46
C GLN A 266 -10.04 34.27 4.91
N GLN A 267 -9.73 35.33 4.17
CA GLN A 267 -8.63 36.26 4.48
C GLN A 267 -9.13 37.57 5.10
N ARG A 268 -10.40 37.96 4.89
CA ARG A 268 -11.01 39.17 5.49
C ARG A 268 -11.57 38.95 6.89
N ASP A 269 -11.89 37.70 7.24
CA ASP A 269 -12.29 37.35 8.60
C ASP A 269 -11.10 37.31 9.58
N ARG A 270 -9.87 37.60 9.11
CA ARG A 270 -8.61 37.57 9.89
C ARG A 270 -8.22 38.86 10.61
N GLU A 271 -8.93 39.97 10.38
CA GLU A 271 -8.51 41.30 10.89
C GLU A 271 -9.45 41.89 11.96
N LYS A 272 -10.34 41.09 12.55
CA LYS A 272 -11.17 41.51 13.69
C LYS A 272 -11.21 40.42 14.74
N GLU A 273 -10.18 40.37 15.58
CA GLU A 273 -10.26 39.99 17.01
C GLU A 273 -8.84 39.98 17.56
N GLN A 274 -8.41 41.15 18.04
CA GLN A 274 -7.19 41.31 18.82
C GLN A 274 -7.54 42.19 20.02
N ASP A 275 -7.84 41.52 21.14
CA ASP A 275 -7.40 41.80 22.52
C ASP A 275 -8.40 41.16 23.50
N ASP A 276 -7.93 40.21 24.31
CA ASP A 276 -7.84 40.38 25.76
C ASP A 276 -7.47 39.06 26.47
N ASN A 277 -6.71 39.20 27.57
CA ASN A 277 -6.22 38.17 28.49
C ASN A 277 -7.20 37.02 28.82
N LEU A 278 -6.69 35.81 29.11
CA LEU A 278 -6.98 34.97 30.30
C LEU A 278 -6.58 33.49 30.12
N SER A 279 -5.90 32.93 31.14
CA SER A 279 -5.78 31.51 31.54
C SER A 279 -6.00 30.39 30.50
N ASP A 280 -4.97 29.57 30.28
CA ASP A 280 -4.93 28.34 29.47
C ASP A 280 -6.05 27.34 29.84
N ASN A 281 -7.23 27.51 29.25
CA ASN A 281 -8.38 26.62 29.40
C ASN A 281 -8.66 25.89 28.07
N ARG A 282 -7.66 25.15 27.57
CA ARG A 282 -7.71 24.37 26.31
C ARG A 282 -8.83 23.32 26.25
N HIS A 283 -9.49 23.00 27.37
CA HIS A 283 -10.54 21.98 27.45
C HIS A 283 -11.96 22.48 27.09
N SER A 284 -12.24 23.79 27.16
CA SER A 284 -13.63 24.29 27.07
C SER A 284 -14.15 24.51 25.64
N GLU A 285 -13.34 24.30 24.60
CA GLU A 285 -13.72 24.58 23.21
C GLU A 285 -13.11 23.59 22.20
N TYR A 286 -13.37 22.28 22.34
CA TYR A 286 -13.07 21.33 21.27
C TYR A 286 -14.03 21.50 20.09
N LYS A 287 -13.82 22.56 19.31
CA LYS A 287 -14.52 22.80 18.04
C LYS A 287 -14.10 21.71 17.06
N ARG A 288 -15.09 20.97 16.55
CA ARG A 288 -14.90 20.05 15.43
C ARG A 288 -14.78 20.85 14.14
N HIS A 289 -14.17 20.22 13.13
CA HIS A 289 -14.10 20.75 11.78
C HIS A 289 -15.49 21.22 11.31
N PRO A 290 -15.62 22.39 10.66
CA PRO A 290 -16.93 22.95 10.29
C PRO A 290 -17.80 22.02 9.44
N ASN A 291 -17.14 21.19 8.62
CA ASN A 291 -17.80 20.21 7.77
C ASN A 291 -17.96 18.82 8.43
N ALA A 292 -17.66 18.68 9.72
CA ALA A 292 -17.81 17.40 10.40
C ALA A 292 -19.30 17.02 10.50
N HIS A 293 -19.65 15.80 10.12
CA HIS A 293 -21.03 15.35 10.22
C HIS A 293 -21.43 15.24 11.70
N SER A 294 -22.60 15.78 12.06
CA SER A 294 -23.04 15.89 13.45
C SER A 294 -23.40 14.55 14.09
N SER A 295 -24.11 13.67 13.37
CA SER A 295 -24.57 12.36 13.89
C SER A 295 -23.75 11.15 13.45
N VAL A 296 -23.35 11.07 12.17
CA VAL A 296 -22.60 9.92 11.62
C VAL A 296 -21.11 10.02 11.95
N GLY A 297 -20.55 11.23 11.83
CA GLY A 297 -19.11 11.46 11.87
C GLY A 297 -18.47 11.56 10.49
N GLY A 298 -17.16 11.72 10.48
CA GLY A 298 -16.42 12.02 9.26
C GLY A 298 -16.70 13.43 8.74
N ILE A 299 -16.14 13.73 7.57
CA ILE A 299 -16.23 15.06 6.95
C ILE A 299 -17.22 15.02 5.79
N THR A 300 -18.08 16.02 5.68
CA THR A 300 -19.14 16.11 4.66
C THR A 300 -18.78 17.10 3.56
N CYS A 301 -19.08 16.76 2.31
CA CYS A 301 -19.04 17.70 1.21
C CYS A 301 -20.36 18.46 1.18
N HIS A 302 -20.31 19.78 1.31
CA HIS A 302 -21.49 20.65 1.17
C HIS A 302 -21.56 21.36 -0.18
N ASP A 303 -20.50 21.28 -1.00
CA ASP A 303 -20.47 21.90 -2.31
C ASP A 303 -21.26 21.06 -3.33
N GLU A 304 -22.43 21.56 -3.72
CA GLU A 304 -23.32 20.89 -4.68
C GLU A 304 -22.67 20.72 -6.07
N ASN A 305 -21.75 21.60 -6.47
CA ASN A 305 -21.07 21.49 -7.75
C ASN A 305 -20.09 20.32 -7.73
N ILE A 306 -19.32 20.17 -6.64
CA ILE A 306 -18.43 19.03 -6.43
C ILE A 306 -19.25 17.74 -6.42
N ILE A 307 -20.33 17.69 -5.63
CA ILE A 307 -21.20 16.50 -5.55
C ILE A 307 -21.74 16.12 -6.92
N LYS A 308 -22.25 17.10 -7.68
CA LYS A 308 -22.81 16.88 -9.03
C LYS A 308 -21.74 16.40 -10.01
N ALA A 309 -20.55 17.00 -9.99
CA ALA A 309 -19.43 16.60 -10.83
C ALA A 309 -19.02 15.15 -10.55
N GLN A 310 -18.74 14.83 -9.27
CA GLN A 310 -18.34 13.48 -8.85
C GLN A 310 -19.39 12.43 -9.23
N ARG A 311 -20.68 12.69 -8.95
CA ARG A 311 -21.79 11.80 -9.33
C ARG A 311 -21.90 11.59 -10.84
N SER A 312 -21.78 12.66 -11.62
CA SER A 312 -21.86 12.59 -13.08
C SER A 312 -20.81 11.64 -13.66
N VAL A 313 -19.58 11.68 -13.14
CA VAL A 313 -18.51 10.78 -13.59
C VAL A 313 -18.77 9.34 -13.19
N VAL A 314 -19.21 9.09 -11.95
CA VAL A 314 -19.55 7.71 -11.53
C VAL A 314 -20.63 7.12 -12.43
N PHE A 315 -21.67 7.90 -12.79
CA PHE A 315 -22.70 7.46 -13.74
C PHE A 315 -22.14 7.20 -15.15
N GLU A 316 -21.24 8.05 -15.63
CA GLU A 316 -20.63 7.90 -16.95
C GLU A 316 -19.72 6.67 -17.03
N LEU A 317 -18.90 6.44 -15.99
CA LEU A 317 -18.08 5.24 -15.88
C LEU A 317 -18.96 3.97 -15.95
N ILE A 318 -20.09 3.93 -15.22
CA ILE A 318 -21.04 2.81 -15.24
C ILE A 318 -21.62 2.55 -16.62
N LYS A 319 -21.91 3.62 -17.39
CA LYS A 319 -22.38 3.47 -18.77
C LYS A 319 -21.29 2.88 -19.67
N GLN A 320 -20.05 3.33 -19.54
CA GLN A 320 -18.94 2.92 -20.40
C GLN A 320 -18.47 1.49 -20.12
N VAL A 321 -18.39 1.09 -18.85
CA VAL A 321 -17.79 -0.18 -18.43
C VAL A 321 -18.85 -1.24 -18.11
N GLY A 322 -20.10 -0.82 -17.86
CA GLY A 322 -21.21 -1.68 -17.45
C GLY A 322 -21.31 -1.88 -15.94
N LYS A 323 -22.53 -1.80 -15.38
CA LYS A 323 -22.80 -1.85 -13.92
C LYS A 323 -22.17 -3.05 -13.21
N ASN A 324 -22.14 -4.21 -13.86
CA ASN A 324 -21.62 -5.45 -13.27
C ASN A 324 -20.09 -5.56 -13.35
N VAL A 325 -19.41 -4.70 -14.12
CA VAL A 325 -17.95 -4.76 -14.36
C VAL A 325 -17.20 -3.78 -13.45
N ILE A 326 -17.85 -2.70 -12.98
CA ILE A 326 -17.24 -1.73 -12.04
C ILE A 326 -17.25 -2.23 -10.61
N MET A 327 -18.28 -2.99 -10.21
CA MET A 327 -18.38 -3.51 -8.85
C MET A 327 -17.24 -4.50 -8.57
N GLY A 328 -16.31 -4.12 -7.69
CA GLY A 328 -15.15 -4.94 -7.32
C GLY A 328 -13.87 -4.69 -8.11
N ARG A 329 -13.86 -3.84 -9.15
CA ARG A 329 -12.61 -3.41 -9.80
C ARG A 329 -11.89 -2.34 -8.97
N ASP A 330 -10.57 -2.32 -9.12
CA ASP A 330 -9.74 -1.21 -8.64
C ASP A 330 -9.92 0.01 -9.56
N LEU A 331 -10.45 1.10 -9.02
CA LEU A 331 -10.74 2.32 -9.77
C LEU A 331 -9.47 3.08 -10.19
N LEU A 332 -8.29 2.66 -9.74
CA LEU A 332 -7.03 3.33 -10.07
C LEU A 332 -6.66 3.28 -11.55
N TYR A 333 -7.14 2.27 -12.26
CA TYR A 333 -6.88 2.09 -13.69
C TYR A 333 -7.97 2.68 -14.58
N VAL A 334 -8.90 3.42 -13.99
CA VAL A 334 -9.96 4.13 -14.69
C VAL A 334 -9.58 5.59 -14.85
N THR A 335 -9.56 6.09 -16.09
CA THR A 335 -9.27 7.49 -16.36
C THR A 335 -10.45 8.37 -15.94
N PHE A 336 -10.25 9.20 -14.92
CA PHE A 336 -11.24 10.20 -14.51
C PHE A 336 -11.15 11.44 -15.42
N PRO A 337 -12.30 12.04 -15.81
CA PRO A 337 -12.34 13.33 -16.49
C PRO A 337 -11.78 14.47 -15.63
N ILE A 338 -11.15 15.46 -16.26
CA ILE A 338 -10.48 16.57 -15.56
C ILE A 338 -11.43 17.39 -14.67
N GLN A 339 -12.73 17.42 -15.00
CA GLN A 339 -13.75 18.20 -14.29
C GLN A 339 -14.01 17.72 -12.85
N CYS A 340 -13.57 16.50 -12.52
CA CYS A 340 -13.66 15.93 -11.17
C CYS A 340 -12.33 15.99 -10.41
N CYS A 341 -11.31 16.60 -11.04
CA CYS A 341 -9.97 16.64 -10.50
C CYS A 341 -9.66 17.97 -9.81
N ALA A 342 -8.88 17.92 -8.74
CA ALA A 342 -8.29 19.10 -8.13
C ALA A 342 -7.06 19.56 -8.94
N PRO A 343 -6.71 20.86 -8.96
CA PRO A 343 -5.51 21.39 -9.64
C PRO A 343 -4.22 21.06 -8.89
N GLU A 344 -4.05 19.79 -8.52
CA GLU A 344 -2.90 19.26 -7.79
C GLU A 344 -2.66 17.80 -8.15
N SER A 345 -1.39 17.40 -8.05
CA SER A 345 -0.98 16.01 -8.08
C SER A 345 -1.25 15.34 -6.73
N ALA A 346 -1.45 14.02 -6.72
CA ALA A 346 -1.53 13.27 -5.47
C ALA A 346 -0.27 13.43 -4.60
N LEU A 347 0.91 13.71 -5.21
CA LEU A 347 2.15 13.98 -4.47
C LEU A 347 2.01 15.19 -3.53
N GLN A 348 1.35 16.25 -4.00
CA GLN A 348 1.07 17.44 -3.18
C GLN A 348 0.10 17.10 -2.05
N ARG A 349 -0.90 16.24 -2.31
CA ARG A 349 -1.85 15.78 -1.29
C ARG A 349 -1.16 15.00 -0.17
N PHE A 350 -0.20 14.14 -0.49
CA PHE A 350 0.63 13.47 0.51
C PHE A 350 1.48 14.45 1.32
N ALA A 351 1.96 15.54 0.70
CA ALA A 351 2.71 16.54 1.42
C ALA A 351 1.89 17.29 2.48
N TYR A 352 0.60 17.56 2.21
CA TYR A 352 -0.30 18.14 3.21
C TYR A 352 -0.48 17.25 4.45
N ALA A 353 -0.32 15.93 4.35
CA ALA A 353 -0.37 15.05 5.52
C ALA A 353 0.72 15.36 6.56
N ALA A 354 1.84 15.96 6.11
CA ALA A 354 2.97 16.31 6.96
C ALA A 354 2.90 17.74 7.54
N SER A 355 1.77 18.44 7.37
CA SER A 355 1.64 19.87 7.75
C SER A 355 1.94 20.17 9.22
N TYR A 356 1.85 19.18 10.12
CA TYR A 356 2.16 19.33 11.54
C TYR A 356 3.55 18.81 11.94
N ALA A 357 4.38 18.36 10.98
CA ALA A 357 5.72 17.85 11.26
C ALA A 357 6.60 18.85 12.03
N PRO A 358 6.74 20.13 11.60
CA PRO A 358 7.55 21.09 12.33
C PRO A 358 7.18 21.22 13.81
N SER A 359 5.88 21.39 14.09
CA SER A 359 5.36 21.62 15.43
C SER A 359 5.48 20.39 16.32
N PHE A 360 5.10 19.21 15.81
CA PHE A 360 4.95 18.01 16.65
C PHE A 360 6.15 17.07 16.57
N LEU A 361 6.74 16.85 15.40
CA LEU A 361 7.99 16.10 15.32
C LEU A 361 9.17 16.89 15.88
N GLY A 362 9.17 18.22 15.76
CA GLY A 362 10.13 19.08 16.47
C GLY A 362 10.01 18.98 17.99
N LYS A 363 8.79 18.90 18.55
CA LYS A 363 8.58 18.60 19.98
C LYS A 363 9.06 17.19 20.34
N ALA A 364 8.74 16.18 19.52
CA ALA A 364 9.17 14.81 19.74
C ALA A 364 10.71 14.69 19.74
N ALA A 365 11.39 15.34 18.80
CA ALA A 365 12.86 15.30 18.68
C ALA A 365 13.58 15.87 19.91
N ARG A 366 12.96 16.82 20.62
CA ARG A 366 13.49 17.38 21.88
C ARG A 366 13.32 16.45 23.09
N GLN A 367 12.47 15.43 23.00
CA GLN A 367 12.23 14.48 24.11
C GLN A 367 13.30 13.38 24.14
N THR A 368 14.55 13.73 24.47
CA THR A 368 15.69 12.80 24.49
C THR A 368 15.70 11.84 25.67
N HIS A 369 14.98 12.16 26.74
CA HIS A 369 14.98 11.39 28.00
C HIS A 369 13.60 10.88 28.43
N ASP A 370 12.54 11.24 27.70
CA ASP A 370 11.18 10.77 27.96
C ASP A 370 10.60 10.10 26.69
N PRO A 371 10.77 8.77 26.55
CA PRO A 371 10.26 8.04 25.40
C PRO A 371 8.74 8.05 25.28
N LEU A 372 8.02 8.06 26.41
CA LEU A 372 6.57 8.07 26.39
C LEU A 372 6.06 9.41 25.88
N GLU A 373 6.66 10.51 26.33
CA GLU A 373 6.32 11.85 25.85
C GLU A 373 6.65 12.01 24.36
N ARG A 374 7.81 11.51 23.91
CA ARG A 374 8.15 11.45 22.49
C ARG A 374 7.08 10.72 21.68
N PHE A 375 6.65 9.56 22.17
CA PHE A 375 5.65 8.72 21.52
C PHE A 375 4.32 9.46 21.34
N LYS A 376 3.86 10.19 22.36
CA LYS A 376 2.64 11.00 22.31
C LYS A 376 2.75 12.13 21.27
N TRP A 377 3.90 12.79 21.12
CA TRP A 377 4.09 13.81 20.08
C TRP A 377 4.13 13.24 18.66
N VAL A 378 4.65 12.04 18.46
CA VAL A 378 4.56 11.33 17.16
C VAL A 378 3.12 10.95 16.83
N LEU A 379 2.35 10.52 17.84
CA LEU A 379 0.92 10.28 17.69
C LEU A 379 0.17 11.57 17.32
N ALA A 380 0.48 12.69 17.97
CA ALA A 380 -0.11 14.00 17.68
C ALA A 380 0.18 14.44 16.23
N PHE A 381 1.41 14.29 15.76
CA PHE A 381 1.79 14.51 14.36
C PHE A 381 0.86 13.76 13.40
N TYR A 382 0.68 12.46 13.62
CA TYR A 382 -0.11 11.64 12.72
C TYR A 382 -1.60 12.01 12.76
N ILE A 383 -2.22 12.08 13.96
CA ILE A 383 -3.65 12.37 14.11
C ILE A 383 -3.99 13.75 13.54
N ALA A 384 -3.17 14.77 13.84
CA ALA A 384 -3.38 16.11 13.32
C ALA A 384 -3.24 16.19 11.80
N GLY A 385 -2.40 15.35 11.19
CA GLY A 385 -2.23 15.28 9.73
C GLY A 385 -3.44 14.71 8.99
N MET A 386 -4.30 13.92 9.64
CA MET A 386 -5.39 13.18 8.98
C MET A 386 -6.35 14.12 8.23
N HIS A 387 -6.86 15.17 8.91
CA HIS A 387 -7.81 16.11 8.30
C HIS A 387 -7.24 16.87 7.10
N CYS A 388 -5.92 17.02 7.01
CA CYS A 388 -5.27 17.75 5.92
C CYS A 388 -5.37 17.03 4.57
N THR A 389 -5.67 15.72 4.59
CA THR A 389 -5.77 14.89 3.38
C THR A 389 -7.21 14.68 2.90
N CYS A 390 -8.20 15.13 3.66
CA CYS A 390 -9.61 14.98 3.31
C CYS A 390 -10.04 15.93 2.21
N VAL A 391 -10.23 15.39 1.00
CA VAL A 391 -10.71 16.15 -0.16
C VAL A 391 -11.72 15.37 -0.98
N PHE A 392 -12.67 16.10 -1.57
CA PHE A 392 -13.76 15.53 -2.38
C PHE A 392 -13.52 15.64 -3.88
N MET A 393 -12.53 16.41 -4.29
CA MET A 393 -12.02 16.45 -5.66
C MET A 393 -10.82 15.53 -5.74
N LYS A 394 -10.76 14.69 -6.79
CA LYS A 394 -9.71 13.71 -6.95
C LYS A 394 -8.41 14.42 -7.35
N PRO A 395 -7.29 14.30 -6.62
CA PRO A 395 -6.02 14.80 -7.14
C PRO A 395 -5.63 14.02 -8.40
N LEU A 396 -4.89 14.64 -9.31
CA LEU A 396 -4.42 13.94 -10.51
C LEU A 396 -3.47 12.81 -10.10
N ASN A 397 -3.60 11.67 -10.77
CA ASN A 397 -2.69 10.55 -10.56
C ASN A 397 -1.26 11.00 -10.96
N PRO A 398 -0.24 10.75 -10.12
CA PRO A 398 1.12 11.07 -10.48
C PRO A 398 1.64 10.16 -11.60
N ILE A 399 2.52 10.68 -12.44
CA ILE A 399 3.25 9.88 -13.44
C ILE A 399 4.51 9.27 -12.81
N LEU A 400 5.00 8.18 -13.41
CA LEU A 400 6.22 7.50 -12.93
C LEU A 400 7.43 8.45 -12.98
N GLY A 401 8.08 8.65 -11.84
CA GLY A 401 9.21 9.57 -11.68
C GLY A 401 8.83 11.03 -11.45
N GLU A 402 7.53 11.33 -11.33
CA GLU A 402 7.10 12.65 -10.87
C GLU A 402 7.59 12.90 -9.45
N THR A 403 8.04 14.12 -9.19
CA THR A 403 8.52 14.56 -7.87
C THR A 403 7.67 15.71 -7.36
N TYR A 404 7.69 15.96 -6.05
CA TYR A 404 7.21 17.19 -5.46
C TYR A 404 8.08 17.57 -4.27
N GLN A 405 8.58 18.79 -4.26
CA GLN A 405 9.39 19.32 -3.17
C GLN A 405 8.77 20.59 -2.60
N ALA A 406 8.72 20.69 -1.27
CA ALA A 406 8.22 21.87 -0.58
C ALA A 406 8.95 22.11 0.74
N GLN A 407 8.85 23.35 1.22
CA GLN A 407 9.31 23.76 2.54
C GLN A 407 8.13 23.89 3.50
N LEU A 408 8.21 23.30 4.69
CA LEU A 408 7.20 23.41 5.75
C LEU A 408 7.53 24.57 6.72
N ASP A 409 8.80 24.72 7.07
CA ASP A 409 9.34 25.89 7.79
C ASP A 409 10.83 26.09 7.44
N SER A 410 11.55 26.97 8.13
CA SER A 410 12.95 27.27 7.82
C SER A 410 13.90 26.07 7.91
N GLU A 411 13.55 25.01 8.64
CA GLU A 411 14.41 23.86 8.91
C GLU A 411 13.82 22.52 8.47
N THR A 412 12.56 22.52 8.04
CA THR A 412 11.79 21.32 7.69
C THR A 412 11.45 21.30 6.21
N MET A 413 11.98 20.30 5.51
CA MET A 413 11.74 20.07 4.09
C MET A 413 10.92 18.81 3.88
N ILE A 414 10.12 18.79 2.81
CA ILE A 414 9.43 17.60 2.35
C ILE A 414 9.75 17.31 0.89
N TYR A 415 9.96 16.02 0.61
CA TYR A 415 10.21 15.44 -0.70
C TYR A 415 9.21 14.32 -0.92
N VAL A 416 8.61 14.28 -2.09
CA VAL A 416 7.64 13.26 -2.48
C VAL A 416 7.95 12.78 -3.89
N GLU A 417 7.88 11.49 -4.16
CA GLU A 417 8.15 10.93 -5.49
C GLU A 417 7.25 9.75 -5.83
N GLN A 418 6.79 9.70 -7.08
CA GLN A 418 6.11 8.52 -7.61
C GLN A 418 7.12 7.47 -8.11
N SER A 419 7.53 6.58 -7.22
CA SER A 419 8.51 5.52 -7.51
C SER A 419 7.98 4.38 -8.39
N SER A 420 6.67 4.12 -8.40
CA SER A 420 6.05 3.10 -9.26
C SER A 420 4.67 3.54 -9.75
N HIS A 421 4.22 3.03 -10.90
CA HIS A 421 2.90 3.33 -11.48
C HIS A 421 1.99 2.09 -11.58
N HIS A 422 2.56 0.88 -11.60
CA HIS A 422 1.81 -0.38 -11.66
C HIS A 422 2.49 -1.44 -10.77
N PRO A 423 2.09 -1.57 -9.48
CA PRO A 423 1.09 -0.74 -8.78
C PRO A 423 1.61 0.68 -8.49
N PRO A 424 0.74 1.67 -8.23
CA PRO A 424 1.19 3.02 -7.90
C PRO A 424 1.84 3.04 -6.52
N VAL A 425 3.10 3.47 -6.43
CA VAL A 425 3.83 3.63 -5.15
C VAL A 425 4.38 5.04 -5.05
N THR A 426 3.96 5.76 -4.02
CA THR A 426 4.46 7.09 -3.68
C THR A 426 5.36 7.02 -2.47
N GLN A 427 6.53 7.66 -2.54
CA GLN A 427 7.51 7.81 -1.47
C GLN A 427 7.39 9.22 -0.89
N VAL A 428 7.49 9.37 0.43
CA VAL A 428 7.44 10.64 1.18
C VAL A 428 8.58 10.67 2.18
N LEU A 429 9.33 11.77 2.19
CA LEU A 429 10.43 12.02 3.12
C LEU A 429 10.28 13.43 3.65
N VAL A 430 10.23 13.57 4.96
CA VAL A 430 10.31 14.85 5.67
C VAL A 430 11.56 14.84 6.51
N THR A 431 12.36 15.89 6.40
CA THR A 431 13.59 16.06 7.17
C THR A 431 13.46 17.34 7.98
N GLY A 432 13.75 17.26 9.28
CA GLY A 432 13.84 18.43 10.15
C GLY A 432 14.89 18.22 11.26
N PRO A 433 15.08 19.18 12.17
CA PRO A 433 16.08 19.10 13.21
C PRO A 433 15.83 17.90 14.15
N GLY A 434 16.72 16.92 14.13
CA GLY A 434 16.66 15.75 15.00
C GLY A 434 15.62 14.69 14.64
N TYR A 435 14.95 14.82 13.49
CA TYR A 435 13.99 13.82 13.03
C TYR A 435 13.94 13.65 11.51
N ARG A 436 13.55 12.44 11.08
CA ARG A 436 13.19 12.14 9.69
C ARG A 436 11.92 11.32 9.66
N PHE A 437 10.87 11.80 9.00
CA PHE A 437 9.69 11.00 8.71
C PHE A 437 9.81 10.42 7.30
N TYR A 438 9.70 9.11 7.17
CA TYR A 438 9.74 8.41 5.90
C TYR A 438 8.52 7.51 5.75
N SER A 439 7.93 7.53 4.57
CA SER A 439 6.81 6.67 4.20
C SER A 439 6.89 6.26 2.74
N TRP A 440 6.43 5.05 2.45
CA TRP A 440 5.90 4.73 1.13
C TRP A 440 4.47 4.25 1.26
N VAL A 441 3.66 4.58 0.26
CA VAL A 441 2.24 4.26 0.24
C VAL A 441 1.81 3.82 -1.15
N THR A 442 1.03 2.76 -1.19
CA THR A 442 0.20 2.37 -2.32
C THR A 442 -1.24 2.29 -1.83
N TYR A 443 -2.18 2.41 -2.75
CA TYR A 443 -3.59 2.42 -2.42
C TYR A 443 -4.35 1.57 -3.43
N SER A 444 -5.54 1.14 -3.05
CA SER A 444 -6.50 0.48 -3.94
C SER A 444 -7.90 1.03 -3.68
N ALA A 445 -8.66 1.29 -4.74
CA ALA A 445 -9.97 1.92 -4.63
C ALA A 445 -11.06 0.95 -5.05
N HIS A 446 -11.86 0.48 -4.08
CA HIS A 446 -12.89 -0.52 -4.30
C HIS A 446 -14.29 0.09 -4.26
N PHE A 447 -14.98 0.04 -5.40
CA PHE A 447 -16.37 0.47 -5.49
C PHE A 447 -17.33 -0.58 -4.91
N ARG A 448 -18.20 -0.18 -3.97
CA ARG A 448 -19.24 -1.05 -3.40
C ARG A 448 -20.53 -0.29 -3.12
N TYR A 449 -21.59 -0.66 -3.85
CA TYR A 449 -22.93 -0.07 -3.69
C TYR A 449 -22.89 1.47 -3.71
N ASN A 450 -23.20 2.15 -2.61
CA ASN A 450 -23.21 3.61 -2.50
C ASN A 450 -21.97 4.16 -1.77
N HIS A 451 -20.86 3.42 -1.76
CA HIS A 451 -19.58 3.91 -1.25
C HIS A 451 -18.37 3.44 -2.08
N ILE A 452 -17.28 4.18 -1.95
CA ILE A 452 -15.94 3.79 -2.43
C ILE A 452 -15.06 3.60 -1.20
N LYS A 453 -14.51 2.40 -1.02
CA LYS A 453 -13.51 2.11 0.03
C LYS A 453 -12.11 2.28 -0.56
N LEU A 454 -11.33 3.19 -0.01
CA LEU A 454 -9.92 3.40 -0.37
C LEU A 454 -9.05 2.72 0.70
N VAL A 455 -8.38 1.66 0.32
CA VAL A 455 -7.47 0.91 1.21
C VAL A 455 -6.06 1.42 0.95
N HIS A 456 -5.37 1.80 2.02
CA HIS A 456 -3.97 2.20 1.97
C HIS A 456 -3.10 1.06 2.49
N THR A 457 -2.02 0.76 1.78
CA THR A 457 -0.96 -0.13 2.28
C THR A 457 0.37 0.58 2.13
N GLY A 458 1.28 0.35 3.07
CA GLY A 458 2.44 1.20 3.16
C GLY A 458 3.24 1.01 4.43
N PHE A 459 4.41 1.62 4.42
CA PHE A 459 5.26 1.78 5.58
C PHE A 459 5.26 3.24 6.02
N ARG A 460 5.27 3.49 7.32
CA ARG A 460 5.44 4.80 7.92
C ARG A 460 6.38 4.68 9.12
N ALA A 461 7.36 5.58 9.20
CA ALA A 461 8.26 5.64 10.32
C ALA A 461 8.76 7.07 10.57
N VAL A 462 8.92 7.41 11.84
CA VAL A 462 9.77 8.53 12.26
C VAL A 462 11.05 7.97 12.86
N TYR A 463 12.18 8.49 12.41
CA TYR A 463 13.52 8.22 12.92
C TYR A 463 14.03 9.44 13.67
N PHE A 464 14.70 9.22 14.79
CA PHE A 464 15.36 10.24 15.60
C PHE A 464 16.87 10.00 15.69
N ASP A 465 17.64 11.03 15.99
CA ASP A 465 19.11 10.99 16.00
C ASP A 465 19.70 10.02 17.04
N ASP A 466 18.97 9.77 18.12
CA ASP A 466 19.36 8.79 19.14
C ASP A 466 19.11 7.32 18.71
N GLY A 467 18.73 7.10 17.45
CA GLY A 467 18.43 5.78 16.88
C GLY A 467 17.03 5.26 17.20
N THR A 468 16.19 6.02 17.90
CA THR A 468 14.79 5.64 18.14
C THR A 468 14.01 5.67 16.83
N LYS A 469 13.16 4.66 16.63
CA LYS A 469 12.31 4.49 15.45
C LYS A 469 10.90 4.16 15.92
N ILE A 470 9.93 4.99 15.53
CA ILE A 470 8.51 4.76 15.80
C ILE A 470 7.82 4.47 14.48
N ILE A 471 7.16 3.31 14.39
CA ILE A 471 6.46 2.84 13.20
C ILE A 471 4.96 2.71 13.47
N TRP A 472 4.15 2.83 12.42
CA TRP A 472 2.72 2.54 12.51
C TRP A 472 2.12 2.11 11.16
N ASP A 473 0.95 1.48 11.23
CA ASP A 473 0.18 0.99 10.08
C ASP A 473 -0.79 2.05 9.52
N ASN A 474 -1.65 1.64 8.57
CA ASN A 474 -2.53 2.55 7.83
C ASN A 474 -4.01 2.23 8.10
N PRO A 475 -4.87 3.25 8.27
CA PRO A 475 -6.30 3.07 8.25
C PRO A 475 -6.79 3.01 6.80
N TYR A 476 -8.10 2.91 6.62
CA TYR A 476 -8.73 3.02 5.31
C TYR A 476 -9.78 4.13 5.31
N ASP A 477 -10.03 4.69 4.13
CA ASP A 477 -11.09 5.69 3.93
C ASP A 477 -12.32 5.07 3.28
N ILE A 478 -13.49 5.62 3.60
CA ILE A 478 -14.75 5.34 2.93
C ILE A 478 -15.35 6.66 2.46
N PHE A 479 -15.59 6.77 1.16
CA PHE A 479 -16.39 7.84 0.56
C PHE A 479 -17.82 7.33 0.40
N ASN A 480 -18.73 7.80 1.24
CA ASN A 480 -20.14 7.44 1.24
C ASN A 480 -20.97 8.41 0.40
N GLY A 481 -22.11 7.95 -0.11
CA GLY A 481 -23.07 8.83 -0.79
C GLY A 481 -22.71 9.16 -2.24
N VAL A 482 -21.90 8.31 -2.86
CA VAL A 482 -21.36 8.51 -4.23
C VAL A 482 -22.44 8.53 -5.31
N PHE A 483 -23.65 8.07 -5.04
CA PHE A 483 -24.81 8.20 -5.93
C PHE A 483 -25.94 9.03 -5.35
N TRP A 484 -26.27 8.82 -4.08
CA TRP A 484 -27.38 9.48 -3.38
C TRP A 484 -27.09 9.61 -1.88
N GLY A 485 -27.84 10.48 -1.20
CA GLY A 485 -27.63 10.80 0.21
C GLY A 485 -26.52 11.83 0.43
N SER A 486 -26.06 11.94 1.68
CA SER A 486 -24.97 12.85 2.06
C SER A 486 -23.63 12.32 1.54
N TYR A 487 -22.89 13.14 0.78
CA TYR A 487 -21.56 12.78 0.28
C TYR A 487 -20.51 13.13 1.34
N HIS A 488 -19.89 12.13 1.95
CA HIS A 488 -18.98 12.32 3.08
C HIS A 488 -17.86 11.27 3.09
N GLN A 489 -16.73 11.63 3.70
CA GLN A 489 -15.56 10.78 3.88
C GLN A 489 -15.43 10.40 5.37
N GLU A 490 -15.18 9.13 5.63
CA GLU A 490 -14.83 8.58 6.94
C GLU A 490 -13.46 7.91 6.86
N THR A 491 -12.66 8.04 7.91
CA THR A 491 -11.41 7.28 8.09
C THR A 491 -11.58 6.34 9.27
N LEU A 492 -11.47 5.03 9.01
CA LEU A 492 -11.80 3.98 9.95
C LEU A 492 -10.69 2.92 10.01
N GLY A 493 -10.72 2.10 11.06
CA GLY A 493 -9.85 0.94 11.20
C GLY A 493 -9.19 0.87 12.56
N GLN A 494 -8.13 0.08 12.65
CA GLN A 494 -7.26 0.04 13.82
C GLN A 494 -5.89 0.56 13.43
N LEU A 495 -5.30 1.32 14.35
CA LEU A 495 -3.95 1.86 14.22
C LEU A 495 -3.07 1.29 15.31
N HIS A 496 -1.90 0.82 14.91
CA HIS A 496 -0.89 0.26 15.80
C HIS A 496 0.37 1.10 15.71
N PHE A 497 0.76 1.78 16.79
CA PHE A 497 2.07 2.43 16.88
C PHE A 497 3.02 1.56 17.69
N GLN A 498 4.29 1.55 17.32
CA GLN A 498 5.30 0.74 17.99
C GLN A 498 6.65 1.46 18.05
N ASP A 499 7.22 1.50 19.25
CA ASP A 499 8.60 1.88 19.55
C ASP A 499 9.28 0.70 20.24
N ASP A 500 10.01 -0.11 19.46
CA ASP A 500 10.64 -1.31 19.99
C ASP A 500 11.79 -1.02 20.94
N LYS A 501 12.53 0.08 20.73
CA LYS A 501 13.69 0.44 21.53
C LYS A 501 13.28 0.74 22.96
N ASN A 502 12.15 1.44 23.13
CA ASN A 502 11.65 1.86 24.43
C ASN A 502 10.50 0.98 24.95
N GLY A 503 10.15 -0.08 24.22
CA GLY A 503 9.14 -1.05 24.66
C GLY A 503 7.71 -0.50 24.69
N LEU A 504 7.40 0.53 23.90
CA LEU A 504 6.08 1.16 23.87
C LEU A 504 5.26 0.70 22.65
N TYR A 505 3.98 0.49 22.85
CA TYR A 505 3.05 0.28 21.74
C TYR A 505 1.66 0.85 22.05
N LEU A 506 0.90 1.18 21.01
CA LEU A 506 -0.47 1.67 21.11
C LEU A 506 -1.36 0.85 20.20
N GLU A 507 -2.55 0.52 20.70
CA GLU A 507 -3.68 0.07 19.88
C GLU A 507 -4.75 1.14 19.92
N LEU A 508 -5.07 1.72 18.76
CA LEU A 508 -6.01 2.82 18.62
C LEU A 508 -7.13 2.43 17.66
N GLN A 509 -8.36 2.41 18.16
CA GLN A 509 -9.56 2.17 17.35
C GLN A 509 -10.03 3.50 16.76
N LEU A 510 -10.05 3.60 15.42
CA LEU A 510 -10.62 4.72 14.68
C LEU A 510 -12.05 4.38 14.25
N GLY A 511 -13.01 5.20 14.67
CA GLY A 511 -14.43 4.96 14.46
C GLY A 511 -14.94 3.69 15.16
N ASN A 512 -16.21 3.35 14.97
CA ASN A 512 -16.88 2.23 15.65
C ASN A 512 -16.77 2.26 17.20
N VAL A 513 -16.63 3.47 17.77
CA VAL A 513 -16.64 3.68 19.22
C VAL A 513 -18.08 3.94 19.66
N THR A 514 -18.57 3.16 20.63
CA THR A 514 -19.97 3.23 21.08
C THR A 514 -20.34 4.63 21.56
N ASN A 515 -21.49 5.15 21.12
CA ASN A 515 -22.00 6.49 21.43
C ASN A 515 -21.15 7.67 20.93
N HIS A 516 -20.24 7.42 19.99
CA HIS A 516 -19.41 8.46 19.39
C HIS A 516 -19.53 8.46 17.86
N PRO A 517 -19.33 9.62 17.21
CA PRO A 517 -19.31 9.71 15.75
C PRO A 517 -18.09 8.97 15.19
N SER A 518 -18.12 8.65 13.90
CA SER A 518 -17.09 7.85 13.23
C SER A 518 -15.70 8.50 13.14
N ASP A 519 -15.59 9.82 13.33
CA ASP A 519 -14.31 10.51 13.46
C ASP A 519 -13.68 10.40 14.85
N TYR A 520 -14.40 9.82 15.82
CA TYR A 520 -13.89 9.59 17.16
C TYR A 520 -12.92 8.40 17.19
N PHE A 521 -11.97 8.46 18.11
CA PHE A 521 -11.04 7.38 18.36
C PHE A 521 -10.76 7.20 19.84
N GLN A 522 -10.36 5.99 20.21
CA GLN A 522 -9.92 5.66 21.56
C GLN A 522 -8.87 4.55 21.53
N GLY A 523 -7.97 4.55 22.51
CA GLY A 523 -6.90 3.57 22.59
C GLY A 523 -6.16 3.61 23.91
N THR A 524 -5.14 2.76 24.03
CA THR A 524 -4.30 2.67 25.22
C THR A 524 -2.86 2.45 24.79
N ILE A 525 -1.96 3.27 25.33
CA ILE A 525 -0.52 3.06 25.23
C ILE A 525 -0.12 2.07 26.30
N PHE A 526 0.71 1.11 25.93
CA PHE A 526 1.23 0.07 26.79
C PHE A 526 2.75 0.07 26.79
N SER A 527 3.35 -0.40 27.88
CA SER A 527 4.78 -0.60 28.05
C SER A 527 5.08 -2.08 28.34
N PHE A 528 6.22 -2.58 27.84
CA PHE A 528 6.77 -3.89 28.20
C PHE A 528 7.92 -3.74 29.19
N GLU A 529 7.91 -4.55 30.27
CA GLU A 529 8.98 -4.54 31.28
C GLU A 529 10.31 -5.15 30.78
N SER A 530 10.33 -5.91 29.67
CA SER A 530 11.53 -6.56 29.15
C SER A 530 11.63 -6.51 27.63
N THR A 531 12.78 -6.03 27.15
CA THR A 531 13.16 -5.93 25.73
C THR A 531 13.62 -7.26 25.11
N HIS A 532 13.66 -8.37 25.87
CA HIS A 532 14.40 -9.59 25.49
C HIS A 532 13.63 -10.92 25.42
N GLN A 533 12.30 -10.95 25.53
CA GLN A 533 11.53 -12.18 25.27
C GLN A 533 10.35 -11.96 24.34
N LYS A 534 9.92 -13.02 23.63
CA LYS A 534 8.77 -13.02 22.70
C LYS A 534 7.56 -12.37 23.39
N LYS A 535 7.32 -11.09 23.07
CA LYS A 535 6.33 -10.21 23.69
C LYS A 535 4.93 -10.82 23.56
N LYS A 536 4.34 -11.29 24.66
CA LYS A 536 2.92 -11.63 24.71
C LYS A 536 2.16 -10.40 25.21
N LYS A 537 1.07 -10.05 24.54
CA LYS A 537 0.15 -8.95 24.91
C LYS A 537 -0.40 -9.04 26.34
N LYS A 538 -0.27 -10.20 27.01
CA LYS A 538 -0.69 -10.38 28.41
C LYS A 538 0.29 -9.77 29.43
N ASP A 539 1.53 -9.52 29.02
CA ASP A 539 2.62 -9.07 29.89
C ASP A 539 2.89 -7.56 29.75
N SER A 540 1.96 -6.81 29.15
CA SER A 540 2.05 -5.38 28.92
C SER A 540 1.34 -4.57 30.01
N LEU A 541 1.96 -3.49 30.47
CA LEU A 541 1.36 -2.55 31.43
C LEU A 541 0.72 -1.37 30.68
N PRO A 542 -0.57 -1.07 30.89
CA PRO A 542 -1.17 0.15 30.34
C PRO A 542 -0.54 1.37 31.02
N VAL A 543 -0.01 2.31 30.23
CA VAL A 543 0.70 3.50 30.74
C VAL A 543 0.03 4.82 30.40
N ALA A 544 -0.84 4.86 29.38
CA ALA A 544 -1.63 6.05 29.08
C ALA A 544 -2.91 5.73 28.29
N LYS A 545 -3.98 6.49 28.51
CA LYS A 545 -5.23 6.41 27.74
C LYS A 545 -5.30 7.49 26.69
N VAL A 546 -5.65 7.10 25.47
CA VAL A 546 -5.77 8.00 24.32
C VAL A 546 -7.23 8.09 23.92
N LYS A 547 -7.72 9.31 23.65
CA LYS A 547 -9.03 9.52 23.05
C LYS A 547 -9.09 10.84 22.28
N GLY A 548 -10.06 10.99 21.39
CA GLY A 548 -10.24 12.23 20.67
C GLY A 548 -11.09 12.08 19.42
N SER A 549 -11.03 13.10 18.56
CA SER A 549 -11.62 13.09 17.22
C SER A 549 -10.58 13.60 16.23
N TRP A 550 -10.33 12.87 15.15
CA TRP A 550 -9.34 13.31 14.15
C TRP A 550 -9.81 14.54 13.34
N LEU A 551 -11.03 15.01 13.61
CA LEU A 551 -11.58 16.29 13.13
C LEU A 551 -11.64 17.36 14.21
N GLY A 552 -11.06 17.16 15.39
CA GLY A 552 -11.20 18.13 16.49
C GLY A 552 -10.01 18.17 17.45
N PHE A 553 -9.64 17.05 18.05
CA PHE A 553 -8.65 17.04 19.12
C PHE A 553 -8.05 15.65 19.40
N LEU A 554 -6.92 15.65 20.12
CA LEU A 554 -6.26 14.48 20.69
C LEU A 554 -5.97 14.74 22.17
N GLU A 555 -6.46 13.85 23.03
CA GLU A 555 -6.14 13.81 24.46
C GLU A 555 -5.39 12.54 24.83
N VAL A 556 -4.42 12.69 25.74
CA VAL A 556 -3.72 11.59 26.41
C VAL A 556 -3.77 11.82 27.92
N ASP A 557 -4.38 10.89 28.66
CA ASP A 557 -4.63 10.99 30.12
C ASP A 557 -5.30 12.31 30.57
N GLY A 558 -6.12 12.88 29.70
CA GLY A 558 -6.82 14.13 29.94
C GLY A 558 -6.03 15.38 29.60
N GLU A 559 -4.78 15.27 29.12
CA GLU A 559 -4.02 16.40 28.58
C GLU A 559 -4.21 16.50 27.05
N CYS A 560 -4.42 17.72 26.55
CA CYS A 560 -4.60 17.97 25.13
C CYS A 560 -3.24 18.08 24.40
N TYR A 561 -2.99 17.15 23.46
CA TYR A 561 -1.78 17.13 22.62
C TYR A 561 -1.98 17.79 21.25
N TRP A 562 -3.23 17.84 20.78
CA TRP A 562 -3.60 18.54 19.56
C TRP A 562 -5.05 19.01 19.63
N SER A 563 -5.33 20.21 19.14
CA SER A 563 -6.66 20.72 18.89
C SER A 563 -6.69 21.48 17.56
N LEU A 564 -7.65 21.14 16.70
CA LEU A 564 -7.90 21.83 15.44
C LEU A 564 -8.16 23.33 15.63
N ALA A 565 -8.72 23.73 16.77
CA ALA A 565 -9.07 25.12 17.07
C ALA A 565 -7.85 25.99 17.45
N HIS A 566 -6.77 25.38 17.92
CA HIS A 566 -5.64 26.10 18.52
C HIS A 566 -4.31 25.85 17.81
N ASP A 567 -4.11 24.65 17.26
CA ASP A 567 -2.84 24.28 16.64
C ASP A 567 -2.81 24.60 15.14
N GLU A 568 -1.89 25.49 14.78
CA GLU A 568 -1.63 25.86 13.39
C GLU A 568 -0.85 24.78 12.64
N LYS A 569 -1.21 24.61 11.37
CA LYS A 569 -0.53 23.71 10.43
C LYS A 569 0.39 24.52 9.52
N ALA A 570 1.57 23.97 9.24
CA ALA A 570 2.44 24.50 8.21
C ALA A 570 1.87 24.17 6.82
N TYR A 571 1.84 25.15 5.92
CA TYR A 571 1.46 24.91 4.53
C TYR A 571 2.71 24.62 3.72
N PRO A 572 2.77 23.52 2.95
CA PRO A 572 3.84 23.30 1.98
C PRO A 572 3.99 24.53 1.07
N THR A 573 5.10 25.23 1.20
CA THR A 573 5.42 26.42 0.40
C THR A 573 6.33 26.07 -0.76
N SER A 574 6.19 26.82 -1.86
CA SER A 574 6.98 26.60 -3.07
C SER A 574 8.45 26.89 -2.82
N VAL A 575 9.31 25.95 -3.17
CA VAL A 575 10.75 26.18 -3.29
C VAL A 575 11.02 26.99 -4.56
N ASP A 576 12.08 27.81 -4.55
CA ASP A 576 12.54 28.50 -5.75
C ASP A 576 12.75 27.48 -6.88
N LYS A 577 12.09 27.73 -8.02
CA LYS A 577 12.02 26.84 -9.18
C LYS A 577 13.39 26.42 -9.72
N ARG A 578 14.45 27.18 -9.45
CA ARG A 578 15.83 26.86 -9.86
C ARG A 578 16.42 25.64 -9.12
N TYR A 579 15.86 25.31 -7.95
CA TYR A 579 16.27 24.15 -7.15
C TYR A 579 15.31 22.95 -7.30
N LEU A 580 14.24 23.11 -8.09
CA LEU A 580 13.30 22.04 -8.37
C LEU A 580 13.79 21.21 -9.56
N LEU A 581 13.54 19.90 -9.50
CA LEU A 581 13.76 19.01 -10.63
C LEU A 581 12.73 19.29 -11.73
N ALA A 582 13.09 19.03 -12.99
CA ALA A 582 12.15 19.17 -14.10
C ALA A 582 10.93 18.24 -14.00
N SER A 583 11.05 17.17 -13.20
CA SER A 583 9.98 16.23 -12.86
C SER A 583 9.03 16.75 -11.77
N ASP A 584 9.26 17.94 -11.21
CA ASP A 584 8.41 18.48 -10.14
C ASP A 584 6.98 18.75 -10.63
N SER A 585 5.98 18.30 -9.86
CA SER A 585 4.55 18.44 -10.18
C SER A 585 4.16 19.88 -10.52
N THR A 586 4.84 20.88 -9.96
CA THR A 586 4.54 22.30 -10.22
C THR A 586 4.85 22.75 -11.65
N PHE A 587 5.56 21.94 -12.44
CA PHE A 587 5.81 22.18 -13.87
C PHE A 587 4.80 21.48 -14.79
N ARG A 588 3.91 20.63 -14.27
CA ARG A 588 2.93 19.90 -15.07
C ARG A 588 1.93 20.84 -15.75
N GLU A 589 1.92 20.84 -17.08
CA GLU A 589 1.04 21.71 -17.86
C GLU A 589 -0.44 21.44 -17.59
N ASP A 590 -0.85 20.18 -17.47
CA ASP A 590 -2.24 19.81 -17.17
C ASP A 590 -2.72 20.42 -15.84
N LEU A 591 -1.87 20.45 -14.82
CA LEU A 591 -2.13 21.14 -13.55
C LEU A 591 -2.19 22.66 -13.71
N LEU A 592 -1.24 23.26 -14.44
CA LEU A 592 -1.18 24.71 -14.64
C LEU A 592 -2.39 25.26 -15.41
N TYR A 593 -2.91 24.52 -16.40
CA TYR A 593 -4.14 24.90 -17.10
C TYR A 593 -5.38 24.65 -16.24
N LEU A 594 -5.40 23.57 -15.44
CA LEU A 594 -6.51 23.30 -14.51
C LEU A 594 -6.62 24.40 -13.44
N GLU A 595 -5.50 24.88 -12.90
CA GLU A 595 -5.46 25.98 -11.94
C GLU A 595 -6.04 27.29 -12.52
N LYS A 596 -5.84 27.52 -13.83
CA LYS A 596 -6.42 28.65 -14.57
C LYS A 596 -7.88 28.42 -14.99
N GLY A 597 -8.45 27.24 -14.69
CA GLY A 597 -9.79 26.82 -15.08
C GLY A 597 -9.97 26.56 -16.58
N ASP A 598 -8.89 26.38 -17.33
CA ASP A 598 -8.92 25.98 -18.74
C ASP A 598 -9.04 24.45 -18.83
N LEU A 599 -10.27 23.96 -18.72
CA LEU A 599 -10.58 22.53 -18.67
C LEU A 599 -10.27 21.81 -19.99
N GLU A 600 -10.44 22.47 -21.12
CA GLU A 600 -10.21 21.89 -22.44
C GLU A 600 -8.72 21.63 -22.65
N THR A 601 -7.89 22.66 -22.49
CA THR A 601 -6.43 22.53 -22.63
C THR A 601 -5.86 21.60 -21.57
N SER A 602 -6.35 21.67 -20.32
CA SER A 602 -5.92 20.75 -19.26
C SER A 602 -6.22 19.29 -19.59
N GLN A 603 -7.43 18.99 -20.09
CA GLN A 603 -7.80 17.64 -20.51
C GLN A 603 -6.91 17.15 -21.66
N GLN A 604 -6.60 18.01 -22.64
CA GLN A 604 -5.70 17.68 -23.73
C GLN A 604 -4.29 17.35 -23.21
N LYS A 605 -3.72 18.21 -22.36
CA LYS A 605 -2.38 18.02 -21.78
C LYS A 605 -2.28 16.76 -20.92
N LYS A 606 -3.34 16.44 -20.18
CA LYS A 606 -3.43 15.19 -19.42
C LYS A 606 -3.37 13.97 -20.34
N ILE A 607 -4.08 13.98 -21.47
CA ILE A 607 -4.06 12.87 -22.45
C ILE A 607 -2.67 12.74 -23.08
N GLU A 608 -2.06 13.86 -23.50
CA GLU A 608 -0.70 13.89 -24.06
C GLU A 608 0.32 13.23 -23.09
N LEU A 609 0.24 13.60 -21.81
CA LEU A 609 1.12 13.07 -20.76
C LEU A 609 0.90 11.56 -20.51
N GLU A 610 -0.36 11.11 -20.42
CA GLU A 610 -0.71 9.69 -20.27
C GLU A 610 -0.25 8.86 -21.49
N GLU A 611 -0.33 9.40 -22.70
CA GLU A 611 0.19 8.76 -23.91
C GLU A 611 1.72 8.65 -23.91
N GLN A 612 2.41 9.74 -23.54
CA GLN A 612 3.86 9.74 -23.40
C GLN A 612 4.31 8.66 -22.40
N GLN A 613 3.67 8.60 -21.23
CA GLN A 613 3.98 7.60 -20.20
C GLN A 613 3.75 6.15 -20.72
N ARG A 614 2.65 5.91 -21.44
CA ARG A 614 2.37 4.59 -22.05
C ARG A 614 3.42 4.21 -23.09
N ASN A 615 3.85 5.17 -23.92
CA ASN A 615 4.87 4.94 -24.94
C ASN A 615 6.24 4.69 -24.33
N GLU A 616 6.61 5.43 -23.29
CA GLU A 616 7.84 5.23 -22.56
C GLU A 616 7.87 3.88 -21.86
N ARG A 617 6.77 3.47 -21.21
CA ARG A 617 6.64 2.12 -20.62
C ARG A 617 6.89 1.05 -21.68
N LYS A 618 6.23 1.13 -22.83
CA LYS A 618 6.45 0.19 -23.96
C LYS A 618 7.91 0.18 -24.41
N TRP A 619 8.57 1.33 -24.46
CA TRP A 619 9.99 1.44 -24.82
C TRP A 619 10.91 0.79 -23.78
N ARG A 620 10.69 1.06 -22.49
CA ARG A 620 11.46 0.48 -21.37
C ARG A 620 11.33 -1.05 -21.33
N THR A 621 10.11 -1.57 -21.53
CA THR A 621 9.86 -3.02 -21.65
C THR A 621 10.61 -3.65 -22.82
N LYS A 622 10.67 -2.97 -23.99
CA LYS A 622 11.41 -3.49 -25.16
C LYS A 622 12.93 -3.49 -24.96
N LYS A 623 13.47 -2.63 -24.08
CA LYS A 623 14.91 -2.46 -23.85
C LYS A 623 15.41 -3.06 -22.53
N THR A 624 14.57 -3.80 -21.79
CA THR A 624 14.91 -4.36 -20.47
C THR A 624 15.51 -3.31 -19.51
N ARG A 625 14.97 -2.08 -19.52
CA ARG A 625 15.38 -1.02 -18.59
C ARG A 625 14.32 -0.81 -17.51
N THR A 626 14.72 -0.79 -16.25
CA THR A 626 13.88 -0.44 -15.10
C THR A 626 13.96 1.06 -14.81
N PHE A 627 12.98 1.59 -14.08
CA PHE A 627 13.01 2.96 -13.58
C PHE A 627 13.72 2.98 -12.22
N SER A 628 14.65 3.92 -12.02
CA SER A 628 15.30 4.14 -10.72
C SER A 628 14.78 5.46 -10.14
N PHE A 629 14.28 5.42 -8.92
CA PHE A 629 13.79 6.59 -8.20
C PHE A 629 14.95 7.50 -7.75
N LEU A 630 14.63 8.76 -7.44
CA LEU A 630 15.59 9.82 -7.20
C LEU A 630 16.16 9.80 -5.76
N HIS A 631 17.32 10.44 -5.64
CA HIS A 631 18.31 10.29 -4.56
C HIS A 631 17.86 10.61 -3.10
N PRO A 632 16.88 11.49 -2.78
CA PRO A 632 16.60 11.77 -1.36
C PRO A 632 16.02 10.57 -0.61
N PHE A 633 15.45 9.58 -1.30
CA PHE A 633 14.87 8.38 -0.71
C PHE A 633 15.86 7.20 -0.57
N GLN A 634 17.07 7.34 -1.10
CA GLN A 634 18.15 6.39 -0.88
C GLN A 634 18.80 6.71 0.48
N LYS A 635 18.69 5.78 1.44
CA LYS A 635 19.33 5.91 2.76
C LYS A 635 20.82 6.19 2.60
N ASN A 636 21.33 7.13 3.40
CA ASN A 636 22.73 7.26 3.80
C ASN A 636 23.38 5.87 3.94
N GLY A 637 24.44 5.66 3.17
CA GLY A 637 25.24 4.45 3.09
C GLY A 637 25.98 4.45 1.77
#